data_AF-A0A563VZY3-F1
#
_entry.id   AF-A0A563VZY3-F1
#
_cell.length_a   1.000
_cell.length_b   1.000
_cell.length_c   1.000
_cell.angle_alpha   90.00
_cell.angle_beta   90.00
_cell.angle_gamma   90.00
#
_symmetry.space_group_name_H-M   'P 1'
#
loop_
_entity.id
_entity.type
_entity.pdbx_description
1 polymer ?
#
loop_
_entity_poly.entity_id
_entity_poly.type
_entity_poly.pdbx_seq_one_letter_code
_entity_poly.pdbx_strand_id
1 'polypeptide(L)'
;MVEVDAIAQCSRRLFAHQLKALLTPAITAQANYYRVSQERANDYCSEFSAFFSPISTRIKLMTTMQIDNETTYLGLFHEAIALSQNLLTNFAFKDGVLADFRTAYGSRFDLQTTRALVNEWQNGEFDSFPEIEIVSAATINNAKGAYSVDTKKIYISKEYLLLAPNISSITSTILEEYGHHVDAEINTIDAAGDEGDIFSRLVKGQAIDSDLLEQLKAENDLAVVIIDGQKVAIEQAIGDNLMHGTAGNDTLNGGRGMMT
;
A
#
# COMPACT_ATOMS: atom_id res chain seq x y z
N MET A 1 30.22 -2.30 13.18
CA MET A 1 29.26 -1.39 13.84
C MET A 1 29.84 0.01 13.77
N VAL A 2 29.01 1.00 13.41
CA VAL A 2 29.37 2.38 13.01
C VAL A 2 29.80 2.55 11.55
N GLU A 3 29.05 1.98 10.59
CA GLU A 3 29.24 2.29 9.15
C GLU A 3 27.93 2.64 8.41
N VAL A 4 26.81 2.79 9.13
CA VAL A 4 25.49 3.09 8.52
C VAL A 4 24.96 4.49 8.88
N ASP A 5 25.54 5.18 9.87
CA ASP A 5 25.05 6.48 10.34
C ASP A 5 25.65 7.71 9.62
N ALA A 6 26.70 7.54 8.81
CA ALA A 6 27.32 8.65 8.09
C ALA A 6 26.63 8.99 6.76
N ILE A 7 25.94 8.02 6.14
CA ILE A 7 25.19 8.23 4.89
C ILE A 7 23.81 8.86 5.18
N ALA A 8 23.23 8.58 6.35
CA ALA A 8 21.94 9.14 6.78
C ALA A 8 21.96 10.64 7.15
N GLN A 9 23.14 11.27 7.30
CA GLN A 9 23.26 12.71 7.56
C GLN A 9 23.49 13.57 6.31
N CYS A 10 23.74 12.97 5.14
CA CYS A 10 23.86 13.73 3.89
C CYS A 10 22.48 14.08 3.29
N SER A 11 21.48 13.21 3.48
CA SER A 11 20.14 13.41 2.88
C SER A 11 19.18 14.29 3.71
N ARG A 12 19.49 14.60 4.98
CA ARG A 12 18.66 15.49 5.82
C ARG A 12 18.92 16.98 5.65
N ARG A 13 19.80 17.38 4.71
CA ARG A 13 20.07 18.80 4.41
C ARG A 13 19.42 19.30 3.11
N LEU A 14 18.73 18.46 2.35
CA LEU A 14 17.98 18.90 1.15
C LEU A 14 16.50 19.25 1.41
N PHE A 15 15.93 18.91 2.57
CA PHE A 15 14.52 19.18 2.89
C PHE A 15 14.28 20.31 3.90
N ALA A 16 15.26 21.20 4.10
CA ALA A 16 15.09 22.43 4.88
C ALA A 16 15.23 23.69 4.02
N HIS A 17 14.80 23.62 2.75
CA HIS A 17 14.88 24.75 1.81
C HIS A 17 13.56 25.13 1.12
N GLN A 18 12.40 24.72 1.66
CA GLN A 18 11.08 25.20 1.17
C GLN A 18 10.06 25.67 2.22
N LEU A 19 10.41 25.76 3.50
CA LEU A 19 9.57 26.49 4.49
C LEU A 19 10.36 27.66 5.11
N LYS A 20 10.65 28.66 4.27
CA LYS A 20 11.17 29.96 4.72
C LYS A 20 10.43 31.11 4.03
N ALA A 21 9.11 31.05 4.06
CA ALA A 21 8.25 32.17 3.75
C ALA A 21 7.01 32.08 4.62
N LEU A 22 7.11 32.62 5.84
CA LEU A 22 6.10 33.43 6.53
C LEU A 22 6.53 33.58 8.00
N LEU A 23 6.45 34.82 8.47
CA LEU A 23 6.56 35.30 9.87
C LEU A 23 7.95 35.70 10.38
N THR A 24 8.25 36.99 10.25
CA THR A 24 8.98 37.81 11.24
C THR A 24 7.98 38.43 12.23
N PRO A 25 8.38 39.03 13.38
CA PRO A 25 9.55 38.78 14.23
C PRO A 25 9.15 38.66 15.71
N ALA A 26 9.43 37.54 16.40
CA ALA A 26 9.40 37.53 17.86
C ALA A 26 10.25 36.38 18.45
N ILE A 27 11.12 36.77 19.38
CA ILE A 27 11.80 35.95 20.38
C ILE A 27 13.10 35.26 19.93
N THR A 28 14.12 36.12 19.90
CA THR A 28 15.49 35.87 20.32
C THR A 28 15.56 35.10 21.66
N ALA A 29 15.94 33.82 21.63
CA ALA A 29 16.69 33.13 22.70
C ALA A 29 16.92 31.66 22.31
N GLN A 30 17.91 31.39 21.43
CA GLN A 30 18.74 30.16 21.46
C GLN A 30 19.87 30.22 20.40
N ALA A 31 20.38 31.41 20.05
CA ALA A 31 21.40 31.57 19.00
C ALA A 31 22.86 31.39 19.49
N ASN A 32 23.07 30.81 20.67
CA ASN A 32 24.40 30.68 21.28
C ASN A 32 24.95 29.25 21.42
N TYR A 33 24.33 28.25 20.79
CA TYR A 33 24.88 26.88 20.78
C TYR A 33 25.65 26.52 19.49
N TYR A 34 25.58 27.34 18.44
CA TYR A 34 26.12 27.00 17.11
C TYR A 34 27.50 27.59 16.76
N ARG A 35 28.20 28.23 17.71
CA ARG A 35 29.45 28.96 17.41
C ARG A 35 30.74 28.33 17.94
N VAL A 36 30.74 27.02 18.24
CA VAL A 36 31.95 26.27 18.59
C VAL A 36 31.90 24.91 17.90
N SER A 37 32.37 24.82 16.64
CA SER A 37 32.82 23.57 15.96
C SER A 37 33.05 23.70 14.43
N GLN A 38 33.09 24.90 13.86
CA GLN A 38 33.34 25.10 12.41
C GLN A 38 34.83 25.13 12.00
N GLU A 39 35.79 25.01 12.93
CA GLU A 39 37.23 25.12 12.60
C GLU A 39 38.02 23.80 12.60
N ARG A 40 37.37 22.63 12.51
CA ARG A 40 38.08 21.33 12.56
C ARG A 40 37.75 20.31 11.46
N ALA A 41 37.11 20.72 10.36
CA ALA A 41 36.72 19.80 9.29
C ALA A 41 37.16 20.26 7.89
N ASN A 42 38.39 20.79 7.77
CA ASN A 42 38.94 21.24 6.48
C ASN A 42 40.23 20.54 6.06
N ASP A 43 40.59 19.38 6.63
CA ASP A 43 41.96 18.83 6.45
C ASP A 43 42.06 17.35 6.02
N TYR A 44 41.03 16.73 5.45
CA TYR A 44 41.17 15.39 4.86
C TYR A 44 40.37 15.24 3.56
N CYS A 45 40.86 15.88 2.49
CA CYS A 45 40.43 15.59 1.11
C CYS A 45 41.58 15.86 0.13
N SER A 46 42.62 15.02 0.19
CA SER A 46 43.54 14.79 -0.93
C SER A 46 44.28 13.48 -0.69
N GLU A 47 44.44 12.69 -1.76
CA GLU A 47 45.10 11.38 -1.82
C GLU A 47 44.20 10.15 -1.58
N PHE A 48 43.44 9.75 -2.61
CA PHE A 48 43.40 8.33 -3.02
C PHE A 48 42.79 8.16 -4.42
N SER A 49 43.50 8.67 -5.43
CA SER A 49 43.23 8.33 -6.84
C SER A 49 44.47 7.67 -7.45
N ALA A 50 44.54 6.33 -7.40
CA ALA A 50 45.19 5.47 -8.41
C ALA A 50 45.52 4.08 -7.82
N PHE A 51 44.67 3.07 -8.04
CA PHE A 51 45.11 1.71 -8.41
C PHE A 51 43.91 0.79 -8.69
N PHE A 52 44.02 -0.03 -9.74
CA PHE A 52 43.15 -1.11 -10.21
C PHE A 52 42.08 -0.82 -11.30
N SER A 53 42.25 -1.58 -12.40
CA SER A 53 41.51 -1.61 -13.68
C SER A 53 40.40 -2.71 -13.68
N PRO A 54 39.76 -3.10 -14.80
CA PRO A 54 38.33 -2.96 -15.05
C PRO A 54 37.61 -4.32 -14.96
N ILE A 55 37.37 -4.81 -13.75
CA ILE A 55 36.42 -5.92 -13.52
C ILE A 55 35.30 -5.49 -12.54
N SER A 56 35.57 -4.49 -11.70
CA SER A 56 34.63 -3.93 -10.72
C SER A 56 33.38 -3.31 -11.36
N THR A 57 33.46 -2.75 -12.58
CA THR A 57 32.33 -2.03 -13.18
C THR A 57 31.15 -2.94 -13.53
N ARG A 58 31.35 -4.23 -13.86
CA ARG A 58 30.22 -5.14 -14.13
C ARG A 58 29.57 -5.69 -12.87
N ILE A 59 30.34 -5.94 -11.81
CA ILE A 59 29.80 -6.39 -10.52
C ILE A 59 29.09 -5.21 -9.81
N LYS A 60 29.65 -4.00 -9.91
CA LYS A 60 29.04 -2.80 -9.32
C LYS A 60 27.74 -2.38 -10.01
N LEU A 61 27.60 -2.59 -11.32
CA LEU A 61 26.36 -2.27 -12.06
C LEU A 61 25.20 -3.21 -11.71
N MET A 62 25.48 -4.49 -11.45
CA MET A 62 24.47 -5.45 -11.01
C MET A 62 24.05 -5.25 -9.55
N THR A 63 24.97 -4.83 -8.68
CA THR A 63 24.64 -4.53 -7.28
C THR A 63 23.92 -3.19 -7.10
N THR A 64 24.16 -2.19 -7.96
CA THR A 64 23.42 -0.91 -7.88
C THR A 64 21.96 -1.02 -8.32
N MET A 65 21.62 -1.94 -9.24
CA MET A 65 20.22 -2.21 -9.68
C MET A 65 19.37 -2.98 -8.67
N GLN A 66 19.97 -3.43 -7.56
CA GLN A 66 19.25 -4.16 -6.52
C GLN A 66 18.98 -3.29 -5.30
N ILE A 67 19.78 -2.24 -5.10
CA ILE A 67 19.66 -1.29 -3.99
C ILE A 67 18.65 -0.16 -4.31
N ASP A 68 18.45 0.17 -5.59
CA ASP A 68 17.42 1.12 -6.04
C ASP A 68 16.01 0.51 -6.01
N ASN A 69 15.84 -0.75 -6.40
CA ASN A 69 14.52 -1.36 -6.51
C ASN A 69 13.84 -1.54 -5.14
N GLU A 70 14.55 -2.07 -4.12
CA GLU A 70 13.96 -2.24 -2.77
C GLU A 70 13.60 -0.90 -2.11
N THR A 71 14.45 0.11 -2.26
CA THR A 71 14.17 1.45 -1.73
C THR A 71 13.00 2.11 -2.46
N THR A 72 12.84 1.83 -3.76
CA THR A 72 11.81 2.45 -4.61
C THR A 72 10.42 1.86 -4.37
N TYR A 73 10.26 0.52 -4.35
CA TYR A 73 8.93 -0.06 -4.12
C TYR A 73 8.45 0.14 -2.68
N LEU A 74 9.35 0.14 -1.69
CA LEU A 74 8.98 0.44 -0.31
C LEU A 74 8.54 1.90 -0.15
N GLY A 75 9.14 2.83 -0.88
CA GLY A 75 8.68 4.21 -0.95
C GLY A 75 7.26 4.32 -1.49
N LEU A 76 7.00 3.74 -2.67
CA LEU A 76 5.67 3.70 -3.29
C LEU A 76 4.63 3.01 -2.41
N PHE A 77 5.02 1.94 -1.71
CA PHE A 77 4.16 1.21 -0.80
C PHE A 77 3.71 2.07 0.39
N HIS A 78 4.63 2.78 1.05
CA HIS A 78 4.27 3.70 2.13
C HIS A 78 3.42 4.87 1.63
N GLU A 79 3.70 5.39 0.44
CA GLU A 79 2.88 6.42 -0.18
C GLU A 79 1.46 5.90 -0.48
N ALA A 80 1.32 4.64 -0.92
CA ALA A 80 0.01 4.02 -1.16
C ALA A 80 -0.79 3.81 0.13
N ILE A 81 -0.15 3.45 1.25
CA ILE A 81 -0.81 3.39 2.57
C ILE A 81 -1.35 4.77 2.95
N ALA A 82 -0.50 5.80 2.88
CA ALA A 82 -0.90 7.16 3.20
C ALA A 82 -2.03 7.65 2.26
N LEU A 83 -1.98 7.31 0.97
CA LEU A 83 -3.06 7.63 0.04
C LEU A 83 -4.36 6.90 0.39
N SER A 84 -4.30 5.63 0.78
CA SER A 84 -5.45 4.83 1.21
C SER A 84 -6.16 5.49 2.41
N GLN A 85 -5.39 5.90 3.42
CA GLN A 85 -5.90 6.62 4.59
C GLN A 85 -6.55 7.95 4.20
N ASN A 86 -5.92 8.75 3.34
CA ASN A 86 -6.51 9.99 2.85
C ASN A 86 -7.82 9.77 2.08
N LEU A 87 -7.89 8.71 1.27
CA LEU A 87 -9.11 8.36 0.54
C LEU A 87 -10.22 7.92 1.50
N LEU A 88 -9.90 7.14 2.54
CA LEU A 88 -10.86 6.77 3.59
C LEU A 88 -11.39 7.99 4.34
N THR A 89 -10.52 8.93 4.72
CA THR A 89 -10.95 10.20 5.33
C THR A 89 -11.91 10.96 4.43
N ASN A 90 -11.61 11.09 3.13
CA ASN A 90 -12.49 11.76 2.18
C ASN A 90 -13.82 11.02 2.02
N PHE A 91 -13.78 9.70 1.90
CA PHE A 91 -14.96 8.84 1.78
C PHE A 91 -15.87 8.95 3.01
N ALA A 92 -15.30 9.10 4.20
CA ALA A 92 -16.04 9.23 5.45
C ALA A 92 -16.89 10.51 5.52
N PHE A 93 -16.57 11.55 4.74
CA PHE A 93 -17.38 12.77 4.63
C PHE A 93 -18.42 12.73 3.48
N LYS A 94 -18.47 11.64 2.71
CA LYS A 94 -19.42 11.51 1.59
C LYS A 94 -20.86 11.46 2.11
N ASP A 95 -21.73 12.28 1.51
CA ASP A 95 -23.17 12.17 1.72
C ASP A 95 -23.65 10.79 1.31
N GLY A 96 -24.31 10.09 2.25
CA GLY A 96 -24.79 8.75 2.00
C GLY A 96 -23.73 7.65 2.11
N VAL A 97 -22.60 7.87 2.81
CA VAL A 97 -21.59 6.83 3.08
C VAL A 97 -22.20 5.51 3.58
N LEU A 98 -23.25 5.54 4.40
CA LEU A 98 -23.94 4.33 4.86
C LEU A 98 -24.69 3.57 3.76
N ALA A 99 -25.05 4.23 2.66
CA ALA A 99 -25.60 3.54 1.48
C ALA A 99 -24.49 2.79 0.73
N ASP A 100 -23.28 3.34 0.67
CA ASP A 100 -22.13 2.64 0.09
C ASP A 100 -21.75 1.40 0.91
N PHE A 101 -21.76 1.51 2.24
CA PHE A 101 -21.61 0.34 3.12
C PHE A 101 -22.67 -0.73 2.83
N ARG A 102 -23.92 -0.35 2.54
CA ARG A 102 -24.96 -1.32 2.17
C ARG A 102 -24.72 -1.95 0.80
N THR A 103 -24.07 -1.24 -0.11
CA THR A 103 -23.72 -1.75 -1.44
C THR A 103 -22.67 -2.86 -1.32
N ALA A 104 -21.62 -2.63 -0.53
CA ALA A 104 -20.54 -3.59 -0.26
C ALA A 104 -21.00 -4.72 0.67
N TYR A 105 -21.38 -4.38 1.90
CA TYR A 105 -21.51 -5.32 3.02
C TYR A 105 -22.94 -5.82 3.29
N GLY A 106 -23.89 -5.46 2.43
CA GLY A 106 -25.30 -5.78 2.60
C GLY A 106 -26.01 -4.97 3.70
N SER A 107 -27.18 -5.43 4.15
CA SER A 107 -28.08 -4.63 5.00
C SER A 107 -28.01 -4.94 6.50
N ARG A 108 -27.18 -5.90 6.91
CA ARG A 108 -27.20 -6.48 8.28
C ARG A 108 -25.97 -6.14 9.14
N PHE A 109 -25.06 -5.29 8.64
CA PHE A 109 -23.90 -4.87 9.40
C PHE A 109 -24.26 -4.08 10.67
N ASP A 110 -23.37 -4.13 11.66
CA ASP A 110 -23.46 -3.37 12.90
C ASP A 110 -23.30 -1.87 12.62
N LEU A 111 -24.40 -1.13 12.74
CA LEU A 111 -24.42 0.30 12.49
C LEU A 111 -23.63 1.10 13.54
N GLN A 112 -23.52 0.61 14.77
CA GLN A 112 -22.76 1.29 15.82
C GLN A 112 -21.25 1.17 15.54
N THR A 113 -20.76 -0.04 15.26
CA THR A 113 -19.36 -0.27 14.89
C THR A 113 -18.99 0.48 13.61
N THR A 114 -19.87 0.43 12.59
CA THR A 114 -19.68 1.18 11.34
C THR A 114 -19.54 2.68 11.58
N ARG A 115 -20.37 3.26 12.45
CA ARG A 115 -20.29 4.69 12.79
C ARG A 115 -19.02 5.03 13.55
N ALA A 116 -18.52 4.13 14.39
CA ALA A 116 -17.25 4.32 15.08
C ALA A 116 -16.08 4.38 14.07
N LEU A 117 -15.99 3.42 13.15
CA LEU A 117 -14.98 3.41 12.08
C LEU A 117 -15.04 4.68 11.21
N VAL A 118 -16.25 5.08 10.77
CA VAL A 118 -16.42 6.31 9.98
C VAL A 118 -15.96 7.55 10.75
N ASN A 119 -16.24 7.62 12.07
CA ASN A 119 -15.77 8.74 12.89
C ASN A 119 -14.25 8.76 13.05
N GLU A 120 -13.61 7.61 13.21
CA GLU A 120 -12.13 7.50 13.25
C GLU A 120 -11.53 8.05 11.96
N TRP A 121 -12.04 7.62 10.79
CA TRP A 121 -11.56 8.11 9.50
C TRP A 121 -11.76 9.62 9.31
N GLN A 122 -12.89 10.17 9.78
CA GLN A 122 -13.18 11.61 9.75
C GLN A 122 -12.19 12.42 10.60
N ASN A 123 -11.72 11.86 11.70
CA ASN A 123 -10.72 12.48 12.58
C ASN A 123 -9.28 12.27 12.06
N GLY A 124 -9.09 11.46 11.01
CA GLY A 124 -7.77 11.06 10.53
C GLY A 124 -7.08 10.07 11.47
N GLU A 125 -7.86 9.34 12.26
CA GLU A 125 -7.39 8.31 13.20
C GLU A 125 -7.41 6.95 12.48
N PHE A 126 -6.27 6.26 12.51
CA PHE A 126 -6.06 4.97 11.83
C PHE A 126 -5.39 3.95 12.75
N ASP A 127 -5.57 4.07 14.06
CA ASP A 127 -5.02 3.12 15.04
C ASP A 127 -5.64 1.72 14.90
N SER A 128 -6.86 1.65 14.36
CA SER A 128 -7.57 0.42 13.99
C SER A 128 -7.13 -0.16 12.64
N PHE A 129 -6.24 0.52 11.90
CA PHE A 129 -5.77 0.02 10.61
C PHE A 129 -4.93 -1.25 10.82
N PRO A 130 -5.24 -2.35 10.13
CA PRO A 130 -4.59 -3.64 10.37
C PRO A 130 -3.10 -3.60 10.00
N GLU A 131 -2.30 -4.43 10.66
CA GLU A 131 -0.90 -4.60 10.29
C GLU A 131 -0.81 -5.10 8.84
N ILE A 132 0.06 -4.46 8.05
CA ILE A 132 0.36 -4.91 6.68
C ILE A 132 1.72 -5.59 6.66
N GLU A 133 1.75 -6.82 6.16
CA GLU A 133 2.95 -7.64 6.03
C GLU A 133 3.28 -7.91 4.55
N ILE A 134 4.52 -7.64 4.15
CA ILE A 134 4.99 -7.98 2.80
C ILE A 134 5.51 -9.42 2.80
N VAL A 135 4.87 -10.28 2.01
CA VAL A 135 5.18 -11.72 1.92
C VAL A 135 5.49 -12.12 0.47
N SER A 136 5.98 -13.35 0.26
CA SER A 136 6.09 -13.87 -1.11
C SER A 136 4.71 -14.13 -1.70
N ALA A 137 4.52 -13.94 -3.00
CA ALA A 137 3.28 -14.22 -3.71
C ALA A 137 2.82 -15.67 -3.43
N ALA A 138 3.76 -16.62 -3.43
CA ALA A 138 3.49 -18.02 -3.16
C ALA A 138 2.89 -18.26 -1.76
N THR A 139 3.20 -17.41 -0.77
CA THR A 139 2.62 -17.48 0.59
C THR A 139 1.11 -17.24 0.58
N ILE A 140 0.63 -16.36 -0.31
CA ILE A 140 -0.77 -15.96 -0.43
C ILE A 140 -1.39 -16.44 -1.75
N ASN A 141 -1.06 -17.68 -2.15
CA ASN A 141 -1.63 -18.33 -3.33
C ASN A 141 -1.50 -17.48 -4.63
N ASN A 142 -0.37 -16.79 -4.77
CA ASN A 142 -0.02 -15.90 -5.88
C ASN A 142 -0.92 -14.67 -6.08
N ALA A 143 -1.71 -14.27 -5.08
CA ALA A 143 -2.47 -13.03 -5.13
C ALA A 143 -1.59 -11.78 -4.99
N LYS A 144 -2.14 -10.62 -5.37
CA LYS A 144 -1.49 -9.31 -5.21
C LYS A 144 -1.53 -8.87 -3.75
N GLY A 145 -2.66 -9.06 -3.11
CA GLY A 145 -2.93 -8.86 -1.70
C GLY A 145 -3.75 -10.01 -1.13
N ALA A 146 -3.85 -10.06 0.19
CA ALA A 146 -4.81 -10.91 0.87
C ALA A 146 -5.13 -10.38 2.28
N TYR A 147 -6.36 -10.54 2.75
CA TYR A 147 -6.76 -10.30 4.12
C TYR A 147 -7.02 -11.63 4.82
N SER A 148 -6.73 -11.69 6.12
CA SER A 148 -7.10 -12.85 6.93
C SER A 148 -7.75 -12.41 8.24
N VAL A 149 -8.97 -12.89 8.46
CA VAL A 149 -9.67 -12.76 9.74
C VAL A 149 -8.93 -13.50 10.86
N ASP A 150 -8.28 -14.63 10.55
CA ASP A 150 -7.57 -15.48 11.53
C ASP A 150 -6.37 -14.75 12.13
N THR A 151 -5.60 -14.03 11.31
CA THR A 151 -4.40 -13.30 11.74
C THR A 151 -4.65 -11.81 11.97
N LYS A 152 -5.77 -11.27 11.48
CA LYS A 152 -6.13 -9.84 11.44
C LYS A 152 -5.09 -8.99 10.72
N LYS A 153 -4.51 -9.54 9.64
CA LYS A 153 -3.47 -8.88 8.85
C LYS A 153 -3.88 -8.73 7.40
N ILE A 154 -3.34 -7.68 6.79
CA ILE A 154 -3.26 -7.56 5.34
C ILE A 154 -1.88 -8.08 4.92
N TYR A 155 -1.85 -8.93 3.90
CA TYR A 155 -0.65 -9.42 3.27
C TYR A 155 -0.53 -8.81 1.88
N ILE A 156 0.66 -8.34 1.51
CA ILE A 156 0.92 -7.81 0.17
C ILE A 156 2.07 -8.58 -0.46
N SER A 157 1.90 -9.01 -1.72
CA SER A 157 2.93 -9.73 -2.44
C SER A 157 4.13 -8.83 -2.75
N LYS A 158 5.32 -9.28 -2.34
CA LYS A 158 6.60 -8.63 -2.72
C LYS A 158 6.76 -8.61 -4.23
N GLU A 159 6.44 -9.70 -4.91
CA GLU A 159 6.53 -9.83 -6.37
C GLU A 159 5.59 -8.84 -7.06
N TYR A 160 4.37 -8.66 -6.55
CA TYR A 160 3.45 -7.64 -7.03
C TYR A 160 4.09 -6.25 -6.95
N LEU A 161 4.70 -5.88 -5.81
CA LEU A 161 5.39 -4.59 -5.64
C LEU A 161 6.61 -4.45 -6.56
N LEU A 162 7.32 -5.55 -6.85
CA LEU A 162 8.49 -5.58 -7.72
C LEU A 162 8.16 -5.48 -9.21
N LEU A 163 6.91 -5.73 -9.62
CA LEU A 163 6.43 -5.46 -10.98
C LEU A 163 6.34 -3.95 -11.30
N ALA A 164 6.77 -3.10 -10.35
CA ALA A 164 6.67 -1.65 -10.40
C ALA A 164 5.24 -1.15 -10.72
N PRO A 165 4.22 -1.63 -9.98
CA PRO A 165 2.87 -1.10 -10.12
C PRO A 165 2.87 0.38 -9.75
N ASN A 166 2.00 1.15 -10.40
CA ASN A 166 1.81 2.55 -10.00
C ASN A 166 1.16 2.61 -8.59
N ILE A 167 1.36 3.73 -7.90
CA ILE A 167 0.80 3.98 -6.56
C ILE A 167 -0.71 3.71 -6.49
N SER A 168 -1.47 4.01 -7.56
CA SER A 168 -2.93 3.82 -7.61
C SER A 168 -3.33 2.34 -7.61
N SER A 169 -2.49 1.47 -8.18
CA SER A 169 -2.75 0.03 -8.22
C SER A 169 -2.49 -0.57 -6.84
N ILE A 170 -1.39 -0.18 -6.19
CA ILE A 170 -1.08 -0.59 -4.81
C ILE A 170 -2.17 -0.11 -3.85
N THR A 171 -2.60 1.14 -4.00
CA THR A 171 -3.69 1.74 -3.21
C THR A 171 -5.00 0.98 -3.39
N SER A 172 -5.32 0.55 -4.61
CA SER A 172 -6.53 -0.23 -4.87
C SER A 172 -6.52 -1.56 -4.13
N THR A 173 -5.40 -2.29 -4.20
CA THR A 173 -5.20 -3.54 -3.46
C THR A 173 -5.27 -3.31 -1.95
N ILE A 174 -4.59 -2.29 -1.40
CA ILE A 174 -4.66 -2.01 0.05
C ILE A 174 -6.09 -1.71 0.50
N LEU A 175 -6.85 -0.92 -0.28
CA LEU A 175 -8.23 -0.58 0.06
C LEU A 175 -9.19 -1.77 -0.07
N GLU A 176 -8.90 -2.70 -0.97
CA GLU A 176 -9.64 -3.96 -1.14
C GLU A 176 -9.44 -4.85 0.09
N GLU A 177 -8.19 -5.11 0.48
CA GLU A 177 -7.90 -5.89 1.70
C GLU A 177 -8.36 -5.19 2.98
N TYR A 178 -8.35 -3.85 3.00
CA TYR A 178 -8.94 -3.09 4.11
C TYR A 178 -10.47 -3.18 4.11
N GLY A 179 -11.11 -3.37 2.95
CA GLY A 179 -12.55 -3.60 2.84
C GLY A 179 -12.98 -4.91 3.50
N HIS A 180 -12.27 -6.00 3.23
CA HIS A 180 -12.47 -7.28 3.93
C HIS A 180 -12.27 -7.16 5.45
N HIS A 181 -11.25 -6.40 5.88
CA HIS A 181 -11.09 -6.08 7.30
C HIS A 181 -12.30 -5.34 7.89
N VAL A 182 -12.82 -4.34 7.18
CA VAL A 182 -14.01 -3.60 7.62
C VAL A 182 -15.21 -4.55 7.70
N ASP A 183 -15.41 -5.44 6.73
CA ASP A 183 -16.48 -6.45 6.78
C ASP A 183 -16.38 -7.29 8.05
N ALA A 184 -15.20 -7.85 8.33
CA ALA A 184 -14.94 -8.68 9.50
C ALA A 184 -15.18 -7.97 10.86
N GLU A 185 -15.08 -6.63 10.90
CA GLU A 185 -15.35 -5.86 12.11
C GLU A 185 -16.84 -5.50 12.27
N ILE A 186 -17.57 -5.31 11.18
CA ILE A 186 -18.98 -4.85 11.22
C ILE A 186 -19.99 -5.97 11.02
N ASN A 187 -19.59 -7.10 10.44
CA ASN A 187 -20.45 -8.24 10.14
C ASN A 187 -20.04 -9.46 10.97
N THR A 188 -21.04 -10.28 11.33
CA THR A 188 -20.81 -11.57 12.00
C THR A 188 -20.77 -12.74 11.03
N ILE A 189 -21.24 -12.50 9.81
CA ILE A 189 -21.24 -13.40 8.68
C ILE A 189 -20.69 -12.57 7.54
N ASP A 190 -19.62 -13.08 6.96
CA ASP A 190 -18.99 -12.61 5.73
C ASP A 190 -20.01 -12.10 4.70
N ALA A 191 -19.75 -10.92 4.14
CA ALA A 191 -20.49 -10.48 2.98
C ALA A 191 -20.27 -11.45 1.80
N ALA A 192 -21.14 -11.39 0.80
CA ALA A 192 -21.07 -12.31 -0.33
C ALA A 192 -20.38 -11.64 -1.51
N GLY A 193 -19.47 -12.36 -2.15
CA GLY A 193 -18.70 -11.87 -3.28
C GLY A 193 -17.36 -11.29 -2.83
N ASP A 194 -16.83 -10.39 -3.63
CA ASP A 194 -15.66 -9.58 -3.29
C ASP A 194 -16.14 -8.20 -2.81
N GLU A 195 -16.61 -8.12 -1.56
CA GLU A 195 -17.00 -6.85 -0.95
C GLU A 195 -15.80 -5.90 -0.74
N GLY A 196 -14.58 -6.45 -0.65
CA GLY A 196 -13.32 -5.72 -0.64
C GLY A 196 -13.17 -4.84 -1.87
N ASP A 197 -13.30 -5.39 -3.09
CA ASP A 197 -13.17 -4.63 -4.33
C ASP A 197 -14.34 -3.64 -4.50
N ILE A 198 -15.57 -4.07 -4.14
CA ILE A 198 -16.73 -3.15 -4.13
C ILE A 198 -16.42 -1.95 -3.22
N PHE A 199 -15.92 -2.18 -2.01
CA PHE A 199 -15.55 -1.12 -1.09
C PHE A 199 -14.41 -0.24 -1.63
N SER A 200 -13.35 -0.85 -2.15
CA SER A 200 -12.21 -0.16 -2.78
C SER A 200 -12.68 0.80 -3.87
N ARG A 201 -13.54 0.34 -4.78
CA ARG A 201 -14.15 1.16 -5.85
C ARG A 201 -14.96 2.32 -5.29
N LEU A 202 -15.81 2.08 -4.27
CA LEU A 202 -16.64 3.11 -3.64
C LEU A 202 -15.81 4.20 -2.95
N VAL A 203 -14.76 3.82 -2.22
CA VAL A 203 -13.81 4.75 -1.57
C VAL A 203 -13.08 5.62 -2.60
N LYS A 204 -12.71 5.04 -3.74
CA LYS A 204 -12.07 5.74 -4.86
C LYS A 204 -13.06 6.57 -5.72
N GLY A 205 -14.36 6.51 -5.42
CA GLY A 205 -15.41 7.19 -6.20
C GLY A 205 -15.59 6.62 -7.61
N GLN A 206 -15.21 5.36 -7.83
CA GLN A 206 -15.38 4.69 -9.12
C GLN A 206 -16.83 4.26 -9.31
N ALA A 207 -17.34 4.42 -10.53
CA ALA A 207 -18.67 3.95 -10.87
C ALA A 207 -18.69 2.42 -10.92
N ILE A 208 -19.73 1.82 -10.33
CA ILE A 208 -20.02 0.39 -10.42
C ILE A 208 -21.40 0.29 -11.06
N ASP A 209 -21.45 -0.20 -12.30
CA ASP A 209 -22.73 -0.48 -12.96
C ASP A 209 -23.35 -1.77 -12.42
N SER A 210 -24.58 -2.08 -12.82
CA SER A 210 -25.30 -3.25 -12.33
C SER A 210 -24.60 -4.56 -12.66
N ASP A 211 -24.04 -4.67 -13.86
CA ASP A 211 -23.46 -5.91 -14.37
C ASP A 211 -22.14 -6.20 -13.65
N LEU A 212 -21.31 -5.18 -13.45
CA LEU A 212 -20.10 -5.28 -12.63
C LEU A 212 -20.43 -5.58 -11.16
N LEU A 213 -21.45 -4.93 -10.59
CA LEU A 213 -21.84 -5.18 -9.21
C LEU A 213 -22.33 -6.62 -9.02
N GLU A 214 -23.09 -7.17 -9.97
CA GLU A 214 -23.51 -8.58 -9.95
C GLU A 214 -22.33 -9.54 -10.08
N GLN A 215 -21.34 -9.21 -10.91
CA GLN A 215 -20.11 -10.00 -11.04
C GLN A 215 -19.33 -10.04 -9.73
N LEU A 216 -19.04 -8.88 -9.14
CA LEU A 216 -18.29 -8.79 -7.88
C LEU A 216 -19.03 -9.51 -6.74
N LYS A 217 -20.37 -9.40 -6.67
CA LYS A 217 -21.18 -10.12 -5.67
C LYS A 217 -21.25 -11.64 -5.87
N ALA A 218 -20.81 -12.13 -7.01
CA ALA A 218 -20.76 -13.56 -7.33
C ALA A 218 -19.33 -14.11 -7.32
N GLU A 219 -18.32 -13.25 -7.13
CA GLU A 219 -16.92 -13.65 -7.07
C GLU A 219 -16.65 -14.54 -5.85
N ASN A 220 -15.66 -15.42 -5.99
CA ASN A 220 -15.16 -16.22 -4.89
C ASN A 220 -13.64 -16.06 -4.87
N ASP A 221 -13.19 -15.19 -4.01
CA ASP A 221 -11.81 -14.79 -3.77
C ASP A 221 -11.21 -15.51 -2.53
N LEU A 222 -11.96 -16.45 -1.92
CA LEU A 222 -11.50 -17.22 -0.78
C LEU A 222 -10.45 -18.28 -1.15
N ALA A 223 -9.41 -18.38 -0.33
CA ALA A 223 -8.45 -19.48 -0.34
C ALA A 223 -7.99 -19.90 1.06
N VAL A 224 -7.33 -21.05 1.13
CA VAL A 224 -6.67 -21.53 2.34
C VAL A 224 -5.19 -21.75 2.03
N VAL A 225 -4.34 -21.06 2.77
CA VAL A 225 -2.88 -21.10 2.61
C VAL A 225 -2.19 -21.61 3.88
N ILE A 226 -0.87 -21.78 3.81
CA ILE A 226 -0.03 -22.13 4.96
C ILE A 226 0.87 -20.94 5.30
N ILE A 227 0.63 -20.31 6.44
CA ILE A 227 1.45 -19.23 6.99
C ILE A 227 1.99 -19.71 8.33
N ASP A 228 3.31 -19.64 8.52
CA ASP A 228 4.01 -20.13 9.72
C ASP A 228 3.65 -21.57 10.13
N GLY A 229 3.37 -22.43 9.14
CA GLY A 229 3.00 -23.82 9.34
C GLY A 229 1.54 -24.06 9.78
N GLN A 230 0.71 -23.01 9.84
CA GLN A 230 -0.70 -23.08 10.16
C GLN A 230 -1.56 -22.88 8.91
N LYS A 231 -2.72 -23.56 8.86
CA LYS A 231 -3.73 -23.29 7.84
C LYS A 231 -4.42 -21.97 8.17
N VAL A 232 -4.39 -21.04 7.24
CA VAL A 232 -4.97 -19.69 7.38
C VAL A 232 -5.94 -19.48 6.22
N ALA A 233 -7.18 -19.10 6.53
CA ALA A 233 -8.13 -18.66 5.52
C ALA A 233 -7.80 -17.22 5.10
N ILE A 234 -7.85 -16.97 3.80
CA ILE A 234 -7.60 -15.66 3.20
C ILE A 234 -8.68 -15.32 2.17
N GLU A 235 -8.98 -14.03 2.09
CA GLU A 235 -9.64 -13.36 0.96
C GLU A 235 -8.53 -12.76 0.07
N GLN A 236 -8.74 -12.67 -1.24
CA GLN A 236 -7.63 -12.47 -2.18
C GLN A 236 -7.91 -11.42 -3.25
N ALA A 237 -7.09 -10.37 -3.30
CA ALA A 237 -6.98 -9.54 -4.50
C ALA A 237 -6.22 -10.26 -5.64
N ILE A 238 -6.96 -10.95 -6.52
CA ILE A 238 -6.42 -11.60 -7.71
C ILE A 238 -6.41 -10.59 -8.88
N GLY A 239 -5.43 -10.67 -9.78
CA GLY A 239 -5.49 -9.84 -11.00
C GLY A 239 -6.56 -10.29 -11.97
N ASP A 240 -7.11 -9.34 -12.74
CA ASP A 240 -8.13 -9.45 -13.80
C ASP A 240 -7.82 -10.48 -14.92
N ASN A 241 -6.75 -11.27 -14.78
CA ASN A 241 -6.39 -12.36 -15.68
C ASN A 241 -7.20 -13.64 -15.43
N LEU A 242 -8.10 -13.67 -14.45
CA LEU A 242 -9.17 -14.64 -14.46
C LEU A 242 -10.20 -14.17 -15.48
N MET A 243 -10.24 -14.85 -16.62
CA MET A 243 -11.39 -14.85 -17.51
C MET A 243 -12.60 -15.27 -16.68
N HIS A 244 -13.33 -14.32 -16.10
CA HIS A 244 -14.57 -14.60 -15.40
C HIS A 244 -15.59 -14.98 -16.46
N GLY A 245 -15.83 -16.28 -16.55
CA GLY A 245 -16.94 -16.78 -17.34
C GLY A 245 -18.26 -16.36 -16.70
N THR A 246 -19.22 -15.94 -17.49
CA THR A 246 -20.58 -15.68 -17.02
C THR A 246 -21.35 -17.00 -16.91
N ALA A 247 -22.54 -17.00 -16.29
CA ALA A 247 -23.45 -18.16 -16.35
C ALA A 247 -23.99 -18.43 -17.79
N GLY A 248 -23.63 -17.57 -18.76
CA GLY A 248 -23.95 -17.72 -20.18
C GLY A 248 -22.79 -18.30 -21.01
N ASN A 249 -22.99 -18.35 -22.33
CA ASN A 249 -21.92 -18.73 -23.25
C ASN A 249 -20.96 -17.55 -23.45
N ASP A 250 -19.77 -17.62 -22.86
CA ASP A 250 -18.74 -16.62 -23.09
C ASP A 250 -18.09 -16.79 -24.46
N THR A 251 -17.92 -15.68 -25.18
CA THR A 251 -17.16 -15.67 -26.43
C THR A 251 -15.72 -15.22 -26.15
N LEU A 252 -14.82 -16.19 -26.00
CA LEU A 252 -13.39 -15.93 -25.86
C LEU A 252 -12.79 -15.59 -27.24
N ASN A 253 -12.69 -14.31 -27.56
CA ASN A 253 -11.97 -13.85 -28.74
C ASN A 253 -10.46 -13.83 -28.45
N GLY A 254 -9.76 -14.89 -28.84
CA GLY A 254 -8.30 -14.91 -28.83
C GLY A 254 -7.75 -13.80 -29.71
N GLY A 255 -7.24 -12.73 -29.09
CA GLY A 255 -6.50 -11.69 -29.78
C GLY A 255 -5.34 -12.34 -30.54
N ARG A 256 -5.33 -12.20 -31.87
CA ARG A 256 -4.23 -12.70 -32.71
C ARG A 256 -2.94 -12.07 -32.21
N GLY A 257 -2.06 -12.87 -31.62
CA GLY A 257 -0.70 -12.47 -31.32
C GLY A 257 -0.03 -12.00 -32.60
N MET A 258 0.14 -10.68 -32.72
CA MET A 258 0.98 -10.11 -33.75
C MET A 258 2.41 -10.28 -33.25
N MET A 259 3.10 -11.33 -33.72
CA MET A 259 4.55 -11.36 -33.65
C MET A 259 5.06 -10.24 -34.56
N THR A 260 5.61 -9.20 -33.96
CA THR A 260 6.50 -8.24 -34.64
C THR A 260 7.84 -8.27 -33.96
#